data_AF-A0A0J5P7C2-F1
#
_entry.id   AF-A0A0J5P7C2-F1
#
_cell.length_a   1.000
_cell.length_b   1.000
_cell.length_c   1.000
_cell.angle_alpha   90.00
_cell.angle_beta   90.00
_cell.angle_gamma   90.00
#
_symmetry.space_group_name_H-M   'P 1'
#
loop_
_entity.id
_entity.type
_entity.pdbx_description
1 polymer ?
#
loop_
_entity_poly.entity_id
_entity_poly.type
_entity_poly.pdbx_seq_one_letter_code
_entity_poly.pdbx_strand_id
1 'polypeptide(L)'
;MPLRDRLNQAHYQQAVRSARFFEKDEQQAWLAEVADRHAFEQAQQAASALRQNASKRPLAKRAVWALVGVLLLCSGYYWQTGRLQIVQAGQQAFSDFQQQTQNEDSQQRNDHYIVSLQNQLRQDVNNGELWLELGQAYSLNNEFESALICFDYAQRLLGAKPAILGAMASADYYQHKQTLTQQGKKWIEQALLRDPKESTSLLLLASNAFLHNQFREAIGYWEQVLESENPAIDRQAIIKSIKMAQQRIATSK
;
A
#
# COMPACT_ATOMS: atom_id res chain seq x y z
N MET A 1 -21.45 39.86 56.79
CA MET A 1 -22.01 38.49 56.75
C MET A 1 -23.38 38.51 56.09
N PRO A 2 -23.57 37.78 54.98
CA PRO A 2 -24.84 37.72 54.27
C PRO A 2 -25.92 37.10 55.18
N LEU A 3 -27.18 37.48 54.97
CA LEU A 3 -28.32 37.11 55.82
C LEU A 3 -28.47 35.59 55.99
N ARG A 4 -28.15 34.84 54.94
CA ARG A 4 -28.21 33.37 54.88
C ARG A 4 -27.21 32.70 55.83
N ASP A 5 -25.97 33.20 55.92
CA ASP A 5 -24.95 32.61 56.79
C ASP A 5 -25.31 32.77 58.27
N ARG A 6 -25.90 33.93 58.63
CA ARG A 6 -26.40 34.18 59.98
C ARG A 6 -27.57 33.27 60.34
N LEU A 7 -28.47 33.00 59.40
CA LEU A 7 -29.59 32.08 59.59
C LEU A 7 -29.09 30.64 59.77
N ASN A 8 -28.19 30.16 58.92
CA ASN A 8 -27.61 28.82 59.04
C ASN A 8 -26.87 28.64 60.38
N GLN A 9 -26.09 29.64 60.79
CA GLN A 9 -25.40 29.60 62.09
C GLN A 9 -26.37 29.61 63.27
N ALA A 10 -27.48 30.36 63.17
CA ALA A 10 -28.52 30.36 64.20
C ALA A 10 -29.24 29.01 64.28
N HIS A 11 -29.55 28.37 63.14
CA HIS A 11 -30.15 27.03 63.10
C HIS A 11 -29.22 25.96 63.70
N TYR A 12 -27.91 26.03 63.42
CA TYR A 12 -26.93 25.16 64.05
C TYR A 12 -26.90 25.33 65.57
N GLN A 13 -26.83 26.57 66.06
CA GLN A 13 -26.84 26.85 67.50
C GLN A 13 -28.14 26.39 68.16
N GLN A 14 -29.27 26.50 67.48
CA GLN A 14 -30.56 26.01 67.96
C GLN A 14 -30.56 24.47 68.04
N ALA A 15 -30.03 23.77 67.03
CA ALA A 15 -29.92 22.31 66.99
C ALA A 15 -28.94 21.76 68.04
N VAL A 16 -27.85 22.47 68.34
CA VAL A 16 -26.95 22.12 69.45
C VAL A 16 -27.64 22.33 70.80
N ARG A 17 -28.38 23.43 70.97
CA ARG A 17 -29.13 23.69 72.22
C ARG A 17 -30.27 22.69 72.44
N SER A 18 -30.87 22.15 71.38
CA SER A 18 -31.93 21.14 71.52
C SER A 18 -31.41 19.81 72.05
N ALA A 19 -30.10 19.55 71.96
CA ALA A 19 -29.47 18.35 72.52
C ALA A 19 -29.82 18.13 74.01
N ARG A 20 -29.99 19.22 74.78
CA ARG A 20 -30.31 19.15 76.23
C ARG A 20 -31.63 18.46 76.57
N PHE A 21 -32.52 18.27 75.59
CA PHE A 21 -33.83 17.66 75.77
C PHE A 21 -33.85 16.15 75.46
N PHE A 22 -32.73 15.58 75.02
CA PHE A 22 -32.60 14.15 74.72
C PHE A 22 -31.95 13.38 75.88
N GLU A 23 -32.13 12.05 75.93
CA GLU A 23 -31.47 11.19 76.91
C GLU A 23 -29.94 11.15 76.69
N LYS A 24 -29.16 10.89 77.75
CA LYS A 24 -27.69 11.03 77.73
C LYS A 24 -26.99 10.22 76.62
N ASP A 25 -27.53 9.06 76.29
CA ASP A 25 -26.94 8.17 75.28
C ASP A 25 -27.23 8.68 73.84
N GLU A 26 -28.36 9.35 73.64
CA GLU A 26 -28.74 9.95 72.35
C GLU A 26 -28.16 11.35 72.14
N GLN A 27 -27.81 12.05 73.24
CA GLN A 27 -27.20 13.39 73.19
C GLN A 27 -25.89 13.41 72.40
N GLN A 28 -25.04 12.41 72.61
CA GLN A 28 -23.74 12.34 71.95
C GLN A 28 -23.88 12.07 70.45
N ALA A 29 -24.79 11.15 70.08
CA ALA A 29 -25.08 10.84 68.68
C ALA A 29 -25.68 12.04 67.94
N TRP A 30 -26.63 12.75 68.58
CA TRP A 30 -27.24 13.96 68.01
C TRP A 30 -26.23 15.10 67.80
N LEU A 31 -25.34 15.34 68.78
CA LEU A 31 -24.31 16.37 68.65
C LEU A 31 -23.29 16.05 67.55
N ALA A 32 -22.92 14.77 67.39
CA ALA A 32 -22.03 14.33 66.33
C ALA A 32 -22.68 14.54 64.94
N GLU A 33 -23.94 14.14 64.77
CA GLU A 33 -24.67 14.32 63.51
C GLU A 33 -24.85 15.80 63.13
N VAL A 34 -25.20 16.65 64.11
CA VAL A 34 -25.37 18.09 63.88
C VAL A 34 -24.03 18.75 63.51
N ALA A 35 -22.92 18.32 64.11
CA ALA A 35 -21.59 18.80 63.76
C ALA A 35 -21.19 18.40 62.33
N ASP A 36 -21.44 17.15 61.94
CA ASP A 36 -21.13 16.66 60.59
C ASP A 36 -21.96 17.38 59.51
N ARG A 37 -23.26 17.57 59.76
CA ARG A 37 -24.12 18.34 58.84
C ARG A 37 -23.63 19.77 58.65
N HIS A 38 -23.20 20.44 59.72
CA HIS A 38 -22.68 21.80 59.63
C HIS A 38 -21.32 21.86 58.92
N ALA A 39 -20.44 20.89 59.16
CA ALA A 39 -19.17 20.78 58.44
C ALA A 39 -19.39 20.55 56.93
N PHE A 40 -20.37 19.70 56.58
CA PHE A 40 -20.76 19.46 55.20
C PHE A 40 -21.31 20.72 54.50
N GLU A 41 -22.21 21.44 55.16
CA GLU A 41 -22.77 22.70 54.63
C GLU A 41 -21.69 23.77 54.40
N GLN A 42 -20.73 23.90 55.31
CA GLN A 42 -19.60 24.83 55.15
C GLN A 42 -18.69 24.45 53.98
N ALA A 43 -18.37 23.17 53.84
CA ALA A 43 -17.55 22.67 52.74
C ALA A 43 -18.21 22.92 51.37
N GLN A 44 -19.53 22.71 51.28
CA GLN A 44 -20.27 22.92 50.04
C GLN A 44 -20.39 24.40 49.66
N GLN A 45 -20.53 25.29 50.64
CA GLN A 45 -20.50 26.75 50.42
C GLN A 45 -19.14 27.23 49.92
N ALA A 46 -18.04 26.78 50.52
CA ALA A 46 -16.68 27.11 50.08
C ALA A 46 -16.42 26.66 48.63
N ALA A 47 -16.85 25.45 48.27
CA ALA A 47 -16.74 24.93 46.90
C ALA A 47 -17.56 25.74 45.89
N SER A 48 -18.76 26.19 46.28
CA SER A 48 -19.62 27.01 45.40
C SER A 48 -19.05 28.41 45.16
N ALA A 49 -18.42 29.03 46.17
CA ALA A 49 -17.77 30.33 46.06
C ALA A 49 -16.56 30.27 45.10
N LEU A 50 -15.77 29.20 45.17
CA LEU A 50 -14.65 28.96 44.24
C LEU A 50 -15.12 28.79 42.79
N ARG A 51 -16.22 28.03 42.57
CA ARG A 51 -16.81 27.84 41.23
C ARG A 51 -17.36 29.13 40.63
N GLN A 52 -18.04 29.96 41.42
CA GLN A 52 -18.60 31.23 40.93
C GLN A 52 -17.50 32.26 40.60
N ASN A 53 -16.35 32.21 41.27
CA ASN A 53 -15.24 33.13 41.00
C ASN A 53 -14.41 32.73 39.76
N ALA A 54 -14.43 31.45 39.37
CA ALA A 54 -13.80 30.96 38.15
C ALA A 54 -14.53 31.42 36.87
N SER A 55 -15.85 31.61 36.92
CA SER A 55 -16.66 31.99 35.74
C SER A 55 -16.58 33.48 35.36
N LYS A 56 -16.05 34.33 36.26
CA LYS A 56 -15.94 35.80 36.09
C LYS A 56 -14.51 36.29 35.87
N ARG A 57 -13.72 35.64 35.01
CA ARG A 57 -12.39 36.13 34.60
C ARG A 57 -12.41 36.72 33.18
N PRO A 58 -12.70 38.03 32.99
CA PRO A 58 -12.77 38.65 31.67
C PRO A 58 -11.42 38.66 30.93
N LEU A 59 -10.31 38.65 31.67
CA LEU A 59 -8.95 38.58 31.11
C LEU A 59 -8.65 37.26 30.39
N ALA A 60 -9.14 36.13 30.89
CA ALA A 60 -8.95 34.83 30.23
C ALA A 60 -9.68 34.78 28.88
N LYS A 61 -10.90 35.36 28.80
CA LYS A 61 -11.63 35.48 27.53
C LYS A 61 -10.89 36.38 26.54
N ARG A 62 -10.32 37.51 27.00
CA ARG A 62 -9.52 38.40 26.14
C ARG A 62 -8.24 37.74 25.64
N ALA A 63 -7.57 36.94 26.48
CA ALA A 63 -6.37 36.19 26.08
C ALA A 63 -6.67 35.12 25.02
N VAL A 64 -7.81 34.41 25.14
CA VAL A 64 -8.27 33.45 24.12
C VAL A 64 -8.54 34.15 22.79
N TRP A 65 -9.25 35.28 22.79
CA TRP A 65 -9.50 36.05 21.57
C TRP A 65 -8.22 36.62 20.95
N ALA A 66 -7.25 37.04 21.77
CA ALA A 66 -5.93 37.47 21.28
C ALA A 66 -5.18 36.31 20.60
N LEU A 67 -5.20 35.11 21.17
CA LEU A 67 -4.61 33.91 20.58
C LEU A 67 -5.26 33.53 19.24
N VAL A 68 -6.59 33.60 19.17
CA VAL A 68 -7.34 33.37 17.92
C VAL A 68 -6.96 34.43 16.87
N GLY A 69 -6.83 35.70 17.28
CA GLY A 69 -6.36 36.77 16.40
C GLY A 69 -4.96 36.53 15.85
N VAL A 70 -4.03 36.08 16.69
CA VAL A 70 -2.65 35.73 16.27
C VAL A 70 -2.66 34.56 15.28
N LEU A 71 -3.44 33.51 15.53
CA LEU A 71 -3.57 32.38 14.60
C LEU A 71 -4.14 32.80 13.24
N LEU A 72 -5.15 33.68 13.24
CA LEU A 72 -5.73 34.22 12.01
C LEU A 72 -4.73 35.11 11.25
N LEU A 73 -3.94 35.93 11.95
CA LEU A 73 -2.87 36.72 11.35
C LEU A 73 -1.77 35.85 10.75
N CYS A 74 -1.33 34.80 11.44
CA CYS A 74 -0.37 33.84 10.91
C CYS A 74 -0.91 33.11 9.67
N SER A 75 -2.19 32.72 9.69
CA SER A 75 -2.85 32.07 8.55
C SER A 75 -2.97 33.02 7.34
N GLY A 76 -3.36 34.28 7.58
CA GLY A 76 -3.43 35.31 6.55
C GLY A 76 -2.05 35.65 5.95
N TYR A 77 -1.02 35.73 6.79
CA TYR A 77 0.36 35.92 6.34
C TYR A 77 0.84 34.73 5.51
N TYR A 78 0.54 33.50 5.94
CA TYR A 78 0.84 32.30 5.17
C TYR A 78 0.16 32.30 3.79
N TRP A 79 -1.09 32.77 3.73
CA TRP A 79 -1.81 33.00 2.47
C TRP A 79 -1.12 34.04 1.57
N GLN A 80 -0.58 35.13 2.15
CA GLN A 80 0.13 36.18 1.40
C GLN A 80 1.45 35.68 0.77
N THR A 81 2.10 34.66 1.34
CA THR A 81 3.37 34.13 0.81
C THR A 81 3.23 33.36 -0.51
N GLY A 82 2.00 33.11 -1.00
CA GLY A 82 1.78 32.40 -2.27
C GLY A 82 2.25 30.94 -2.28
N ARG A 83 2.69 30.39 -1.13
CA ARG A 83 3.21 29.01 -1.02
C ARG A 83 2.18 27.95 -1.38
N LEU A 84 0.89 28.25 -1.23
CA LEU A 84 -0.21 27.41 -1.72
C LEU A 84 -0.15 27.20 -3.23
N GLN A 85 0.23 28.22 -4.01
CA GLN A 85 0.40 28.09 -5.45
C GLN A 85 1.61 27.24 -5.81
N ILE A 86 2.68 27.26 -5.02
CA ILE A 86 3.85 26.40 -5.24
C ILE A 86 3.48 24.92 -4.99
N VAL A 87 2.71 24.64 -3.94
CA VAL A 87 2.23 23.28 -3.66
C VAL A 87 1.24 22.82 -4.73
N GLN A 88 0.34 23.68 -5.19
CA GLN A 88 -0.60 23.37 -6.27
C GLN A 88 0.10 23.17 -7.62
N ALA A 89 1.10 24.01 -7.95
CA ALA A 89 1.92 23.85 -9.14
C ALA A 89 2.79 22.58 -9.07
N GLY A 90 3.31 22.23 -7.89
CA GLY A 90 4.01 20.97 -7.66
C GLY A 90 3.08 19.76 -7.80
N GLN A 91 1.85 19.85 -7.29
CA GLN A 91 0.83 18.80 -7.43
C GLN A 91 0.39 18.63 -8.89
N GLN A 92 0.20 19.74 -9.62
CA GLN A 92 -0.10 19.74 -11.05
C GLN A 92 1.06 19.22 -11.88
N ALA A 93 2.30 19.66 -11.62
CA ALA A 93 3.48 19.13 -12.31
C ALA A 93 3.68 17.63 -12.05
N PHE A 94 3.36 17.14 -10.84
CA PHE A 94 3.38 15.71 -10.53
C PHE A 94 2.27 14.95 -11.24
N SER A 95 1.04 15.47 -11.28
CA SER A 95 -0.06 14.85 -12.03
C SER A 95 0.20 14.87 -13.54
N ASP A 96 0.75 15.95 -14.07
CA ASP A 96 1.10 16.10 -15.49
C ASP A 96 2.26 15.17 -15.85
N PHE A 97 3.27 15.04 -14.99
CA PHE A 97 4.34 14.06 -15.15
C PHE A 97 3.81 12.62 -15.11
N GLN A 98 2.94 12.31 -14.14
CA GLN A 98 2.30 11.00 -14.00
C GLN A 98 1.39 10.70 -15.19
N GLN A 99 0.66 11.70 -15.68
CA GLN A 99 -0.19 11.60 -16.86
C GLN A 99 0.65 11.49 -18.12
N GLN A 100 1.81 12.14 -18.23
CA GLN A 100 2.73 12.00 -19.37
C GLN A 100 3.45 10.64 -19.38
N THR A 101 3.80 10.08 -18.21
CA THR A 101 4.34 8.70 -18.10
C THR A 101 3.29 7.60 -18.23
N GLN A 102 2.01 7.92 -17.96
CA GLN A 102 0.88 7.02 -18.23
C GLN A 102 0.35 7.14 -19.67
N ASN A 103 0.46 8.32 -20.30
CA ASN A 103 -0.02 8.58 -21.66
C ASN A 103 0.93 8.08 -22.75
N GLU A 104 2.22 7.89 -22.46
CA GLU A 104 3.04 6.98 -23.25
C GLU A 104 2.62 5.55 -22.89
N ASP A 105 1.55 5.08 -23.56
CA ASP A 105 1.10 3.70 -23.46
C ASP A 105 2.33 2.79 -23.60
N SER A 106 2.48 1.80 -22.71
CA SER A 106 3.54 0.79 -22.82
C SER A 106 3.63 0.21 -24.24
N GLN A 107 2.48 0.10 -24.91
CA GLN A 107 2.39 -0.30 -26.30
C GLN A 107 3.03 0.73 -27.25
N GLN A 108 2.71 2.02 -27.12
CA GLN A 108 3.31 3.08 -27.96
C GLN A 108 4.84 3.17 -27.80
N ARG A 109 5.35 2.98 -26.58
CA ARG A 109 6.81 2.92 -26.36
C ARG A 109 7.45 1.72 -27.06
N ASN A 110 6.80 0.56 -27.00
CA ASN A 110 7.27 -0.63 -27.69
C ASN A 110 7.17 -0.48 -29.22
N ASP A 111 6.13 0.18 -29.74
CA ASP A 111 6.00 0.50 -31.16
C ASP A 111 7.16 1.37 -31.66
N HIS A 112 7.52 2.42 -30.91
CA HIS A 112 8.68 3.25 -31.24
C HIS A 112 9.99 2.46 -31.20
N TYR A 113 10.12 1.54 -30.24
CA TYR A 113 11.29 0.67 -30.13
C TYR A 113 11.38 -0.33 -31.29
N ILE A 114 10.28 -0.94 -31.71
CA ILE A 114 10.20 -1.78 -32.92
C ILE A 114 10.67 -1.00 -34.14
N VAL A 115 10.19 0.24 -34.34
CA VAL A 115 10.62 1.09 -35.46
C VAL A 115 12.12 1.39 -35.39
N SER A 116 12.66 1.65 -34.19
CA SER A 116 14.09 1.85 -33.99
C SER A 116 14.91 0.62 -34.39
N LEU A 117 14.51 -0.56 -33.93
CA LEU A 117 15.19 -1.84 -34.25
C LEU A 117 15.13 -2.14 -35.75
N GLN A 118 13.99 -1.92 -36.40
CA GLN A 118 13.85 -2.04 -37.85
C GLN A 118 14.78 -1.08 -38.60
N ASN A 119 14.89 0.17 -38.15
CA ASN A 119 15.79 1.15 -38.77
C ASN A 119 17.27 0.73 -38.64
N GLN A 120 17.67 0.17 -37.49
CA GLN A 120 19.01 -0.35 -37.27
C GLN A 120 19.28 -1.57 -38.17
N LEU A 121 18.33 -2.50 -38.28
CA LEU A 121 18.45 -3.67 -39.17
C LEU A 121 18.50 -3.31 -40.66
N ARG A 122 17.93 -2.16 -41.08
CA ARG A 122 18.13 -1.67 -42.46
C ARG A 122 19.57 -1.22 -42.72
N GLN A 123 20.32 -0.85 -41.68
CA GLN A 123 21.73 -0.48 -41.80
C GLN A 123 22.63 -1.72 -41.72
N ASP A 124 22.29 -2.68 -40.86
CA ASP A 124 22.98 -3.96 -40.74
C ASP A 124 21.99 -5.12 -40.56
N VAL A 125 21.65 -5.77 -41.67
CA VAL A 125 20.70 -6.90 -41.70
C VAL A 125 21.28 -8.19 -41.11
N ASN A 126 22.60 -8.28 -40.96
CA ASN A 126 23.27 -9.49 -40.47
C ASN A 126 23.52 -9.48 -38.96
N ASN A 127 22.96 -8.50 -38.25
CA ASN A 127 23.04 -8.41 -36.81
C ASN A 127 21.98 -9.31 -36.15
N GLY A 128 22.40 -10.52 -35.73
CA GLY A 128 21.49 -11.51 -35.15
C GLY A 128 20.89 -11.08 -33.81
N GLU A 129 21.62 -10.31 -33.01
CA GLU A 129 21.17 -9.81 -31.71
C GLU A 129 20.03 -8.80 -31.89
N LEU A 130 20.10 -7.92 -32.89
CA LEU A 130 19.00 -7.02 -33.24
C LEU A 130 17.77 -7.78 -33.73
N TRP A 131 17.93 -8.88 -34.46
CA TRP A 131 16.82 -9.76 -34.83
C TRP A 131 16.17 -10.42 -33.61
N LEU A 132 16.97 -10.86 -32.64
CA LEU A 132 16.46 -11.44 -31.39
C LEU A 132 15.67 -10.40 -30.58
N GLU A 133 16.21 -9.18 -30.47
CA GLU A 133 15.59 -8.06 -29.75
C GLU A 133 14.28 -7.63 -30.44
N LEU A 134 14.27 -7.55 -31.78
CA LEU A 134 13.06 -7.25 -32.55
C LEU A 134 11.98 -8.34 -32.38
N GLY A 135 12.37 -9.61 -32.35
CA GLY A 135 11.43 -10.71 -32.08
C GLY A 135 10.81 -10.63 -30.68
N GLN A 136 11.58 -10.23 -29.67
CA GLN A 136 11.06 -10.00 -28.32
C GLN A 136 10.09 -8.82 -28.30
N ALA A 137 10.44 -7.72 -28.96
CA ALA A 137 9.58 -6.55 -29.06
C ALA A 137 8.24 -6.87 -29.76
N TYR A 138 8.26 -7.63 -30.87
CA TYR A 138 7.04 -8.12 -31.50
C TYR A 138 6.22 -9.04 -30.60
N SER A 139 6.88 -9.91 -29.82
CA SER A 139 6.19 -10.77 -28.86
C SER A 139 5.44 -9.97 -27.78
N LEU A 140 6.01 -8.86 -27.31
CA LEU A 140 5.37 -7.95 -26.36
C LEU A 140 4.11 -7.28 -26.93
N ASN A 141 4.09 -7.04 -28.25
CA ASN A 141 2.91 -6.53 -28.97
C ASN A 141 1.88 -7.62 -29.33
N ASN A 142 2.11 -8.87 -28.93
CA ASN A 142 1.34 -10.04 -29.37
C ASN A 142 1.40 -10.32 -30.88
N GLU A 143 2.40 -9.78 -31.57
CA GLU A 143 2.69 -10.01 -33.00
C GLU A 143 3.56 -11.28 -33.16
N PHE A 144 3.02 -12.43 -32.73
CA PHE A 144 3.81 -13.66 -32.59
C PHE A 144 4.34 -14.22 -33.92
N GLU A 145 3.62 -14.02 -35.04
CA GLU A 145 4.09 -14.44 -36.36
C GLU A 145 5.35 -13.65 -36.78
N SER A 146 5.30 -12.31 -36.63
CA SER A 146 6.46 -11.43 -36.84
C SER A 146 7.62 -11.79 -35.93
N ALA A 147 7.33 -12.12 -34.66
CA ALA A 147 8.34 -12.56 -33.70
C ALA A 147 9.04 -13.85 -34.14
N LEU A 148 8.29 -14.87 -34.57
CA LEU A 148 8.87 -16.14 -35.05
C LEU A 148 9.78 -15.94 -36.28
N ILE A 149 9.40 -15.06 -37.20
CA ILE A 149 10.26 -14.71 -38.35
C ILE A 149 11.57 -14.11 -37.86
N CYS A 150 11.51 -13.15 -36.93
CA CYS A 150 12.71 -12.51 -36.38
C CYS A 150 13.60 -13.51 -35.62
N PHE A 151 13.01 -14.40 -34.83
CA PHE A 151 13.76 -15.44 -34.13
C PHE A 151 14.39 -16.46 -35.09
N ASP A 152 13.75 -16.79 -36.23
CA ASP A 152 14.37 -17.64 -37.25
C ASP A 152 15.62 -16.96 -37.86
N TYR A 153 15.55 -15.66 -38.17
CA TYR A 153 16.74 -14.91 -38.61
C TYR A 153 17.83 -14.88 -37.53
N ALA A 154 17.47 -14.60 -36.28
CA ALA A 154 18.41 -14.64 -35.16
C ALA A 154 19.06 -16.02 -35.02
N GLN A 155 18.28 -17.10 -35.11
CA GLN A 155 18.78 -18.47 -35.07
C GLN A 155 19.78 -18.75 -36.21
N ARG A 156 19.51 -18.28 -37.43
CA ARG A 156 20.42 -18.50 -38.58
C ARG A 156 21.76 -17.80 -38.40
N LEU A 157 21.76 -16.60 -37.80
CA LEU A 157 22.94 -15.77 -37.62
C LEU A 157 23.74 -16.16 -36.37
N LEU A 158 23.06 -16.53 -35.28
CA LEU A 158 23.66 -16.79 -33.98
C LEU A 158 23.76 -18.27 -33.61
N GLY A 159 23.16 -19.13 -34.44
CA GLY A 159 22.95 -20.54 -34.14
C GLY A 159 21.73 -20.76 -33.24
N ALA A 160 21.38 -22.04 -33.08
CA ALA A 160 20.26 -22.49 -32.23
C ALA A 160 20.61 -22.43 -30.72
N LYS A 161 20.88 -21.22 -30.23
CA LYS A 161 21.12 -20.94 -28.80
C LYS A 161 19.86 -21.32 -27.99
N PRO A 162 20.01 -21.87 -26.76
CA PRO A 162 18.86 -22.28 -25.94
C PRO A 162 17.82 -21.17 -25.74
N ALA A 163 18.26 -19.95 -25.44
CA ALA A 163 17.37 -18.80 -25.25
C ALA A 163 16.53 -18.46 -26.50
N ILE A 164 17.10 -18.60 -27.70
CA ILE A 164 16.37 -18.35 -28.96
C ILE A 164 15.30 -19.43 -29.16
N LEU A 165 15.66 -20.70 -28.93
CA LEU A 165 14.72 -21.82 -29.03
C LEU A 165 13.57 -21.70 -28.01
N GLY A 166 13.86 -21.30 -26.77
CA GLY A 166 12.84 -21.03 -25.76
C GLY A 166 11.91 -19.87 -26.15
N ALA A 167 12.46 -18.80 -26.75
CA ALA A 167 11.68 -17.68 -27.26
C ALA A 167 10.78 -18.10 -28.44
N MET A 168 11.28 -18.90 -29.38
CA MET A 168 10.48 -19.46 -30.48
C MET A 168 9.34 -20.34 -29.98
N ALA A 169 9.62 -21.23 -29.02
CA ALA A 169 8.59 -22.07 -28.41
C ALA A 169 7.51 -21.24 -27.71
N SER A 170 7.91 -20.17 -27.04
CA SER A 170 6.98 -19.26 -26.36
C SER A 170 6.09 -18.51 -27.35
N ALA A 171 6.68 -17.92 -28.39
CA ALA A 171 5.91 -17.23 -29.43
C ALA A 171 4.93 -18.17 -30.14
N ASP A 172 5.36 -19.39 -30.50
CA ASP A 172 4.51 -20.41 -31.11
C ASP A 172 3.36 -20.85 -30.19
N TYR A 173 3.64 -21.04 -28.90
CA TYR A 173 2.61 -21.37 -27.90
C TYR A 173 1.51 -20.30 -27.82
N TYR A 174 1.88 -19.03 -27.77
CA TYR A 174 0.91 -17.93 -27.69
C TYR A 174 0.19 -17.70 -29.02
N GLN A 175 0.88 -17.84 -30.16
CA GLN A 175 0.25 -17.84 -31.48
C GLN A 175 -0.85 -18.90 -31.58
N HIS A 176 -0.61 -20.09 -31.03
CA HIS A 176 -1.57 -21.20 -31.00
C HIS A 176 -2.50 -21.17 -29.78
N LYS A 177 -2.79 -19.98 -29.24
CA LYS A 177 -3.75 -19.76 -28.14
C LYS A 177 -3.44 -20.63 -26.92
N GLN A 178 -2.18 -20.63 -26.52
CA GLN A 178 -1.69 -21.38 -25.36
C GLN A 178 -1.78 -22.91 -25.55
N THR A 179 -1.51 -23.37 -26.77
CA THR A 179 -1.42 -24.79 -27.10
C THR A 179 0.02 -25.14 -27.43
N LEU A 180 0.57 -26.13 -26.72
CA LEU A 180 1.93 -26.59 -26.97
C LEU A 180 1.99 -27.50 -28.21
N THR A 181 2.40 -26.94 -29.35
CA THR A 181 2.51 -27.64 -30.62
C THR A 181 3.67 -28.65 -30.63
N GLN A 182 3.69 -29.56 -31.60
CA GLN A 182 4.81 -30.50 -31.75
C GLN A 182 6.12 -29.78 -32.10
N GLN A 183 6.06 -28.65 -32.79
CA GLN A 183 7.24 -27.86 -33.11
C GLN A 183 7.76 -27.12 -31.87
N GLY A 184 6.85 -26.50 -31.10
CA GLY A 184 7.15 -25.89 -29.80
C GLY A 184 7.86 -26.87 -28.84
N LYS A 185 7.35 -28.12 -28.74
CA LYS A 185 8.01 -29.18 -27.95
C LYS A 185 9.41 -29.47 -28.40
N LYS A 186 9.64 -29.62 -29.72
CA LYS A 186 10.98 -29.88 -30.26
C LYS A 186 11.96 -28.77 -29.95
N TRP A 187 11.53 -27.51 -29.99
CA TRP A 187 12.39 -26.38 -29.61
C TRP A 187 12.72 -26.40 -28.12
N ILE A 188 11.74 -26.64 -27.25
CA ILE A 188 11.94 -26.81 -25.81
C ILE A 188 12.93 -27.96 -25.53
N GLU A 189 12.72 -29.12 -26.13
CA GLU A 189 13.60 -30.28 -25.97
C GLU A 189 15.04 -29.96 -26.40
N GLN A 190 15.22 -29.28 -27.54
CA GLN A 190 16.54 -28.85 -28.01
C GLN A 190 17.18 -27.79 -27.12
N ALA A 191 16.39 -26.87 -26.56
CA ALA A 191 16.86 -25.85 -25.64
C ALA A 191 17.37 -26.51 -24.35
N LEU A 192 16.54 -27.34 -23.72
CA LEU A 192 16.84 -28.00 -22.45
C LEU A 192 17.92 -29.08 -22.55
N LEU A 193 18.09 -29.68 -23.73
CA LEU A 193 19.22 -30.60 -23.98
C LEU A 193 20.56 -29.88 -23.92
N ARG A 194 20.61 -28.61 -24.35
CA ARG A 194 21.83 -27.80 -24.38
C ARG A 194 22.04 -27.01 -23.09
N ASP A 195 20.96 -26.49 -22.52
CA ASP A 195 20.92 -25.80 -21.24
C ASP A 195 19.72 -26.29 -20.42
N PRO A 196 19.92 -27.25 -19.51
CA PRO A 196 18.84 -27.76 -18.65
C PRO A 196 18.19 -26.71 -17.76
N LYS A 197 18.82 -25.54 -17.58
CA LYS A 197 18.33 -24.43 -16.76
C LYS A 197 17.80 -23.26 -17.59
N GLU A 198 17.57 -23.47 -18.89
CA GLU A 198 17.01 -22.45 -19.77
C GLU A 198 15.63 -22.01 -19.26
N SER A 199 15.59 -20.79 -18.76
CA SER A 199 14.48 -20.36 -17.90
C SER A 199 13.19 -20.12 -18.69
N THR A 200 13.28 -19.70 -19.95
CA THR A 200 12.10 -19.42 -20.80
C THR A 200 11.30 -20.71 -21.06
N SER A 201 11.99 -21.77 -21.45
CA SER A 201 11.41 -23.08 -21.72
C SER A 201 10.81 -23.70 -20.46
N LEU A 202 11.53 -23.65 -19.33
CA LEU A 202 11.02 -24.15 -18.06
C LEU A 202 9.79 -23.36 -17.58
N LEU A 203 9.78 -22.03 -17.73
CA LEU A 203 8.62 -21.20 -17.41
C LEU A 203 7.41 -21.51 -18.29
N LEU A 204 7.63 -21.75 -19.57
CA LEU A 204 6.59 -22.13 -20.52
C LEU A 204 5.98 -23.49 -20.14
N LEU A 205 6.82 -24.49 -19.86
CA LEU A 205 6.38 -25.81 -19.38
C LEU A 205 5.59 -25.71 -18.08
N ALA A 206 6.09 -24.90 -17.12
CA ALA A 206 5.41 -24.69 -15.85
C ALA A 206 4.02 -24.04 -16.03
N SER A 207 3.94 -23.02 -16.90
CA SER A 207 2.69 -22.32 -17.21
C SER A 207 1.70 -23.25 -17.90
N ASN A 208 2.15 -24.02 -18.88
CA ASN A 208 1.32 -25.02 -19.57
C ASN A 208 0.81 -26.09 -18.58
N ALA A 209 1.69 -26.66 -17.75
CA ALA A 209 1.30 -27.66 -16.75
C ALA A 209 0.27 -27.10 -15.76
N PHE A 210 0.48 -25.87 -15.29
CA PHE A 210 -0.46 -25.22 -14.36
C PHE A 210 -1.84 -25.02 -14.98
N LEU A 211 -1.91 -24.55 -16.23
CA LEU A 211 -3.17 -24.36 -16.97
C LEU A 211 -3.94 -25.68 -17.15
N HIS A 212 -3.24 -26.80 -17.26
CA HIS A 212 -3.84 -28.13 -17.40
C HIS A 212 -4.08 -28.84 -16.05
N ASN A 213 -4.03 -28.11 -14.93
CA ASN A 213 -4.18 -28.63 -13.56
C ASN A 213 -3.13 -29.67 -13.15
N GLN A 214 -2.00 -29.75 -13.87
CA GLN A 214 -0.85 -30.60 -13.55
C GLN A 214 0.06 -29.90 -12.52
N PHE A 215 -0.52 -29.54 -11.37
CA PHE A 215 0.12 -28.65 -10.38
C PHE A 215 1.46 -29.16 -9.85
N ARG A 216 1.63 -30.48 -9.70
CA ARG A 216 2.91 -31.05 -9.25
C ARG A 216 4.02 -30.86 -10.28
N GLU A 217 3.69 -31.03 -11.56
CA GLU A 217 4.64 -30.86 -12.64
C GLU A 217 5.02 -29.38 -12.80
N ALA A 218 4.03 -28.48 -12.71
CA ALA A 218 4.26 -27.04 -12.70
C ALA A 218 5.24 -26.60 -11.59
N ILE A 219 5.06 -27.13 -10.37
CA ILE A 219 5.97 -26.86 -9.25
C ILE A 219 7.39 -27.33 -9.58
N GLY A 220 7.56 -28.55 -10.10
CA GLY A 220 8.88 -29.09 -10.43
C GLY A 220 9.63 -28.27 -11.48
N TYR A 221 8.93 -27.72 -12.49
CA TYR A 221 9.56 -26.80 -13.45
C TYR A 221 9.91 -25.46 -12.82
N TRP A 222 9.04 -24.87 -12.00
CA TRP A 222 9.34 -23.62 -11.30
C TRP A 222 10.51 -23.75 -10.32
N GLU A 223 10.65 -24.89 -9.64
CA GLU A 223 11.81 -25.18 -8.79
C GLU A 223 13.10 -25.18 -9.61
N GLN A 224 13.11 -25.82 -10.79
CA GLN A 224 14.26 -25.77 -11.71
C GLN A 224 14.57 -24.34 -12.19
N VAL A 225 13.56 -23.51 -12.45
CA VAL A 225 13.76 -22.09 -12.79
C VAL A 225 14.48 -21.35 -11.67
N LEU A 226 14.17 -21.65 -10.40
CA LEU A 226 14.82 -20.99 -9.26
C LEU A 226 16.31 -21.36 -9.13
N GLU A 227 16.73 -22.49 -9.71
CA GLU A 227 18.13 -22.90 -9.78
C GLU A 227 18.91 -22.23 -10.91
N SER A 228 18.24 -21.45 -11.77
CA SER A 228 18.90 -20.71 -12.85
C SER A 228 19.60 -19.46 -12.32
N GLU A 229 20.70 -19.09 -12.99
CA GLU A 229 21.47 -17.87 -12.69
C GLU A 229 20.91 -16.64 -13.40
N ASN A 230 19.76 -16.76 -14.09
CA ASN A 230 19.20 -15.66 -14.85
C ASN A 230 18.73 -14.53 -13.91
N PRO A 231 19.33 -13.31 -13.99
CA PRO A 231 18.97 -12.20 -13.13
C PRO A 231 17.61 -11.57 -13.49
N ALA A 232 17.11 -11.78 -14.72
CA ALA A 232 15.82 -11.27 -15.17
C ALA A 232 14.62 -12.01 -14.55
N ILE A 233 14.85 -13.16 -13.90
CA ILE A 233 13.79 -13.94 -13.27
C ILE A 233 13.34 -13.30 -11.96
N ASP A 234 12.06 -12.92 -11.91
CA ASP A 234 11.38 -12.55 -10.68
C ASP A 234 11.12 -13.78 -9.80
N ARG A 235 12.10 -14.09 -8.94
CA ARG A 235 12.05 -15.23 -8.02
C ARG A 235 10.88 -15.12 -7.02
N GLN A 236 10.45 -13.91 -6.67
CA GLN A 236 9.31 -13.73 -5.76
C GLN A 236 8.01 -14.15 -6.44
N ALA A 237 7.82 -13.78 -7.71
CA ALA A 237 6.68 -14.23 -8.51
C ALA A 237 6.64 -15.76 -8.65
N ILE A 238 7.78 -16.41 -8.92
CA ILE A 238 7.87 -17.87 -9.02
C ILE A 238 7.50 -18.56 -7.72
N ILE A 239 8.03 -18.10 -6.58
CA ILE A 239 7.69 -18.65 -5.25
C ILE A 239 6.19 -18.49 -4.96
N LYS A 240 5.59 -17.37 -5.37
CA LYS A 240 4.14 -17.15 -5.22
C LYS A 240 3.34 -18.13 -6.08
N SER A 241 3.76 -18.38 -7.33
CA SER A 241 3.13 -19.36 -8.22
C SER A 241 3.21 -20.78 -7.66
N ILE A 242 4.36 -21.19 -7.11
CA ILE A 242 4.53 -22.47 -6.41
C ILE A 242 3.52 -22.61 -5.25
N LYS A 243 3.43 -21.58 -4.39
CA LYS A 243 2.47 -21.58 -3.26
C LYS A 243 1.03 -21.73 -3.74
N MET A 244 0.67 -21.05 -4.84
CA MET A 244 -0.67 -21.15 -5.42
C MET A 244 -0.96 -22.58 -5.90
N ALA A 245 -0.03 -23.21 -6.62
CA ALA A 245 -0.18 -24.60 -7.06
C ALA A 245 -0.30 -25.58 -5.88
N GLN A 246 0.47 -25.38 -4.80
CA GLN A 246 0.37 -26.20 -3.58
C GLN A 246 -1.02 -26.08 -2.93
N GLN A 247 -1.58 -24.87 -2.87
CA GLN A 247 -2.94 -24.65 -2.38
C GLN A 247 -3.97 -25.38 -3.24
N ARG A 248 -3.84 -25.33 -4.57
CA ARG A 248 -4.75 -26.03 -5.50
C ARG A 248 -4.76 -27.54 -5.27
N ILE A 249 -3.58 -28.14 -5.05
CA ILE A 249 -3.44 -29.58 -4.70
C ILE A 249 -4.14 -29.91 -3.38
N ALA A 250 -4.04 -29.02 -2.38
CA ALA A 250 -4.67 -29.24 -1.08
C ALA A 250 -6.19 -29.16 -1.16
N THR A 251 -6.73 -28.27 -2.00
CA THR A 251 -8.17 -28.08 -2.20
C THR A 251 -8.83 -29.11 -3.13
N SER A 252 -8.05 -29.88 -3.88
CA SER A 252 -8.59 -30.93 -4.79
C SER A 252 -8.68 -32.31 -4.14
N LYS A 253 -8.49 -32.41 -2.82
CA LYS A 253 -8.71 -33.61 -2.00
C LYS A 253 -10.07 -33.53 -1.31
#